data_AF-K1KY90-F1
#
_entry.id   AF-K1KY90-F1
#
_cell.length_a   1.000
_cell.length_b   1.000
_cell.length_c   1.000
_cell.angle_alpha   90.00
_cell.angle_beta   90.00
_cell.angle_gamma   90.00
#
_symmetry.space_group_name_H-M   'P 1'
#
loop_
_entity.id
_entity.type
_entity.pdbx_description
1 polymer ?
#
loop_
_entity_poly.entity_id
_entity_poly.type
_entity_poly.pdbx_seq_one_letter_code
_entity_poly.pdbx_strand_id
1 'polypeptide(L)'
;MLLGAVIAPTDPVLASDVQTSSPNKKDDSHTRLALTTEAGLNDGLAFPFTNLAIAMALLGAHPSNWFWDWLWMDFFYKIVVGTLIGWATGWLLYRMIPLFPKPKSKKLAVSIGILSLSLTLIPYGLAEIASSYGFISVFVAACVFRNQEKAGKYLETLHDFSEEMEKILIVVLFSLVGVYLSHEFIDDFQWYMIPAAILVVMLIRPLAGYLALIQTPLPQKKRWVIAFFGIRGIGSLYYVLYAFNQADFEQQAELFALLLVIIIFSLLVHGLSAKPVFDWLMRKK
;
A
#
# COMPACT_ATOMS: atom_id res chain seq x y z
N MET A 1 -18.40 -7.23 1.54
CA MET A 1 -17.74 -6.04 2.15
C MET A 1 -16.23 -6.19 2.20
N LEU A 2 -15.71 -7.29 2.76
CA LEU A 2 -14.26 -7.55 2.84
C LEU A 2 -13.56 -7.39 1.49
N LEU A 3 -14.08 -7.99 0.41
CA LEU A 3 -13.54 -7.83 -0.94
C LEU A 3 -13.31 -6.35 -1.30
N GLY A 4 -14.32 -5.51 -1.09
CA GLY A 4 -14.25 -4.08 -1.38
C GLY A 4 -13.19 -3.36 -0.56
N ALA A 5 -13.03 -3.72 0.72
CA ALA A 5 -12.02 -3.15 1.60
C ALA A 5 -10.60 -3.55 1.17
N VAL A 6 -10.36 -4.83 0.88
CA VAL A 6 -9.02 -5.33 0.52
C VAL A 6 -8.59 -4.94 -0.88
N ILE A 7 -9.53 -4.75 -1.81
CA ILE A 7 -9.22 -4.24 -3.16
C ILE A 7 -9.22 -2.73 -3.23
N ALA A 8 -9.67 -1.97 -2.22
CA ALA A 8 -9.70 -0.51 -2.30
C ALA A 8 -8.31 0.13 -2.41
N PRO A 9 -7.29 -0.32 -1.65
CA PRO A 9 -5.91 0.14 -1.78
C PRO A 9 -5.35 -0.09 -3.17
N THR A 10 -4.38 0.75 -3.52
CA THR A 10 -3.67 0.69 -4.79
C THR A 10 -2.18 0.77 -4.55
N ASP A 11 -1.44 -0.04 -5.27
CA ASP A 11 -0.01 -0.19 -5.12
C ASP A 11 0.67 0.02 -6.48
N PRO A 12 1.20 1.22 -6.74
CA PRO A 12 1.91 1.53 -7.97
C PRO A 12 3.30 0.91 -7.97
N VAL A 13 3.75 0.25 -6.89
CA VAL A 13 5.13 -0.23 -6.80
C VAL A 13 5.41 -1.31 -7.86
N LEU A 14 4.37 -2.03 -8.25
CA LEU A 14 4.45 -3.06 -9.30
C LEU A 14 4.53 -2.48 -10.72
N ALA A 15 4.39 -1.16 -10.89
CA ALA A 15 4.68 -0.46 -12.15
C ALA A 15 5.67 0.69 -11.91
N SER A 16 6.97 0.38 -11.93
CA SER A 16 8.06 1.36 -11.79
C SER A 16 7.96 2.54 -12.77
N ASP A 17 7.37 2.33 -13.94
CA ASP A 17 7.08 3.38 -14.93
C ASP A 17 6.04 4.41 -14.47
N VAL A 18 5.35 4.18 -13.36
CA VAL A 18 4.31 5.03 -12.77
C VAL A 18 4.80 5.71 -11.48
N GLN A 19 5.88 5.21 -10.89
CA GLN A 19 6.46 5.72 -9.66
C GLN A 19 7.25 7.01 -9.86
N THR A 20 7.44 7.77 -8.78
CA THR A 20 8.27 8.96 -8.80
C THR A 20 9.75 8.64 -8.96
N SER A 21 10.52 9.64 -9.42
CA SER A 21 11.98 9.56 -9.52
C SER A 21 12.64 9.38 -8.14
N SER A 22 13.89 8.90 -8.12
CA SER A 22 14.69 8.67 -6.90
C SER A 22 14.69 9.87 -5.95
N PRO A 23 14.86 9.64 -4.62
CA PRO A 23 14.99 10.73 -3.65
C PRO A 23 16.05 11.75 -4.11
N ASN A 24 15.73 13.04 -4.03
CA ASN A 24 16.54 14.19 -4.50
C ASN A 24 16.45 14.56 -6.00
N LYS A 25 15.78 13.80 -6.85
CA LYS A 25 15.47 14.24 -8.22
C LYS A 25 14.13 14.98 -8.26
N LYS A 26 14.08 16.12 -8.98
CA LYS A 26 12.80 16.80 -9.23
C LYS A 26 11.93 15.91 -10.10
N ASP A 27 10.71 15.65 -9.63
CA ASP A 27 9.71 14.97 -10.43
C ASP A 27 8.72 16.00 -11.00
N ASP A 28 8.77 16.19 -12.32
CA ASP A 28 7.92 17.17 -13.01
C ASP A 28 6.54 16.60 -13.37
N SER A 29 6.22 15.38 -12.95
CA SER A 29 4.96 14.71 -13.21
C SER A 29 4.04 14.72 -11.99
N HIS A 30 3.14 15.69 -11.94
CA HIS A 30 2.03 15.72 -10.97
C HIS A 30 1.23 14.41 -10.94
N THR A 31 1.19 13.66 -12.05
CA THR A 31 0.52 12.35 -12.14
C THR A 31 1.23 11.29 -11.30
N ARG A 32 2.56 11.19 -11.40
CA ARG A 32 3.35 10.20 -10.65
C ARG A 32 3.28 10.50 -9.15
N LEU A 33 3.44 11.77 -8.78
CA LEU A 33 3.31 12.20 -7.39
C LEU A 33 1.92 11.90 -6.82
N ALA A 34 0.85 12.15 -7.57
CA ALA A 34 -0.51 11.85 -7.13
C ALA A 34 -0.71 10.34 -6.88
N LEU A 35 -0.26 9.49 -7.80
CA LEU A 35 -0.39 8.03 -7.68
C LEU A 35 0.42 7.46 -6.52
N THR A 36 1.67 7.89 -6.32
CA THR A 36 2.49 7.46 -5.18
C THR A 36 1.92 7.96 -3.84
N THR A 37 1.37 9.19 -3.81
CA THR A 37 0.75 9.72 -2.59
C THR A 37 -0.56 9.01 -2.27
N GLU A 38 -1.38 8.72 -3.29
CA GLU A 38 -2.60 7.93 -3.14
C GLU A 38 -2.28 6.55 -2.55
N ALA A 39 -1.26 5.88 -3.07
CA ALA A 39 -0.78 4.58 -2.58
C ALA A 39 -0.40 4.61 -1.10
N GLY A 40 0.51 5.51 -0.71
CA GLY A 40 0.96 5.59 0.68
C GLY A 40 -0.18 5.94 1.65
N LEU A 41 -1.14 6.77 1.22
CA LEU A 41 -2.28 7.14 2.06
C LEU A 41 -3.30 5.99 2.16
N ASN A 42 -3.55 5.28 1.06
CA ASN A 42 -4.58 4.25 1.02
C ASN A 42 -4.18 2.98 1.80
N ASP A 43 -2.90 2.63 1.85
CA ASP A 43 -2.43 1.45 2.58
C ASP A 43 -2.69 1.59 4.09
N GLY A 44 -2.50 2.81 4.63
CA GLY A 44 -2.86 3.12 6.01
C GLY A 44 -4.37 3.12 6.27
N LEU A 45 -5.17 3.54 5.28
CA LEU A 45 -6.62 3.71 5.41
C LEU A 45 -7.45 2.46 5.03
N ALA A 46 -6.82 1.42 4.50
CA ALA A 46 -7.46 0.15 4.19
C ALA A 46 -8.03 -0.53 5.44
N PHE A 47 -7.21 -0.54 6.50
CA PHE A 47 -7.43 -1.30 7.71
C PHE A 47 -8.70 -0.98 8.49
N PRO A 48 -9.10 0.30 8.66
CA PRO A 48 -10.41 0.62 9.23
C PRO A 48 -11.54 -0.15 8.54
N PHE A 49 -11.55 -0.24 7.22
CA PHE A 49 -12.61 -0.93 6.48
C PHE A 49 -12.46 -2.46 6.50
N THR A 50 -11.23 -2.97 6.54
CA THR A 50 -10.96 -4.40 6.78
C THR A 50 -11.46 -4.82 8.15
N ASN A 51 -11.18 -4.05 9.21
CA ASN A 51 -11.67 -4.30 10.56
C ASN A 51 -13.18 -4.13 10.66
N LEU A 52 -13.78 -3.23 9.89
CA LEU A 52 -15.24 -3.15 9.79
C LEU A 52 -15.81 -4.47 9.25
N ALA A 53 -15.21 -5.03 8.18
CA ALA A 53 -15.66 -6.30 7.63
C ALA A 53 -15.48 -7.47 8.62
N ILE A 54 -14.39 -7.46 9.40
CA ILE A 54 -14.15 -8.42 10.50
C ILE A 54 -15.21 -8.27 11.60
N ALA A 55 -15.49 -7.04 12.04
CA ALA A 55 -16.50 -6.77 13.06
C ALA A 55 -17.90 -7.22 12.61
N MET A 56 -18.23 -7.00 11.33
CA MET A 56 -19.47 -7.47 10.72
C MET A 56 -19.55 -9.00 10.68
N ALA A 57 -18.42 -9.69 10.42
CA ALA A 57 -18.36 -11.15 10.43
C ALA A 57 -18.54 -11.73 11.85
N LEU A 58 -17.94 -11.12 12.86
CA LEU A 58 -17.97 -11.60 14.25
C LEU A 58 -19.26 -11.23 15.01
N LEU A 59 -19.77 -10.01 14.80
CA LEU A 59 -20.87 -9.43 15.59
C LEU A 59 -22.18 -9.32 14.81
N GLY A 60 -22.17 -9.75 13.54
CA GLY A 60 -23.31 -9.78 12.64
C GLY A 60 -23.49 -8.50 11.82
N ALA A 61 -24.43 -8.56 10.88
CA ALA A 61 -24.66 -7.51 9.89
C ALA A 61 -25.28 -6.21 10.45
N HIS A 62 -25.87 -6.25 11.65
CA HIS A 62 -26.56 -5.11 12.23
C HIS A 62 -25.57 -4.06 12.79
N PRO A 63 -25.57 -2.82 12.26
CA PRO A 63 -24.59 -1.81 12.66
C PRO A 63 -24.61 -1.44 14.14
N SER A 64 -25.75 -1.61 14.83
CA SER A 64 -25.87 -1.34 16.27
C SER A 64 -24.87 -2.11 17.12
N ASN A 65 -24.38 -3.26 16.63
CA ASN A 65 -23.54 -4.17 17.40
C ASN A 65 -22.06 -3.82 17.36
N TRP A 66 -21.61 -3.06 16.35
CA TRP A 66 -20.19 -2.83 16.10
C TRP A 66 -19.84 -1.41 15.67
N PHE A 67 -20.81 -0.60 15.22
CA PHE A 67 -20.52 0.68 14.58
C PHE A 67 -19.80 1.66 15.48
N TRP A 68 -20.23 1.80 16.75
CA TRP A 68 -19.62 2.75 17.68
C TRP A 68 -18.23 2.31 18.13
N ASP A 69 -18.05 1.01 18.37
CA ASP A 69 -16.74 0.45 18.73
C ASP A 69 -15.77 0.57 17.56
N TRP A 70 -16.20 0.22 16.35
CA TRP A 70 -15.44 0.41 15.13
C TRP A 70 -15.05 1.87 14.92
N LEU A 71 -16.01 2.79 15.02
CA LEU A 71 -15.78 4.21 14.77
C LEU A 71 -14.77 4.77 15.79
N TRP A 72 -14.91 4.43 17.07
CA TRP A 72 -14.02 4.95 18.10
C TRP A 72 -12.65 4.27 18.09
N MET A 73 -12.62 2.94 18.09
CA MET A 73 -11.40 2.17 18.22
C MET A 73 -10.66 2.07 16.88
N ASP A 74 -11.29 1.49 15.87
CA ASP A 74 -10.64 1.23 14.59
C ASP A 74 -10.43 2.50 13.77
N PHE A 75 -11.39 3.41 13.74
CA PHE A 75 -11.27 4.62 12.93
C PHE A 75 -10.49 5.74 13.65
N PHE A 76 -10.87 6.14 14.87
CA PHE A 76 -10.19 7.26 15.53
C PHE A 76 -8.94 6.86 16.30
N TYR A 77 -9.04 5.95 17.28
CA TYR A 77 -7.94 5.61 18.18
C TYR A 77 -6.72 5.06 17.42
N LYS A 78 -6.91 4.03 16.59
CA LYS A 78 -5.78 3.39 15.85
C LYS A 78 -5.11 4.32 14.85
N ILE A 79 -5.84 5.28 14.26
CA ILE A 79 -5.24 6.26 13.35
C ILE A 79 -4.43 7.30 14.14
N VAL A 80 -5.01 7.85 15.21
CA VAL A 80 -4.35 8.90 16.02
C VAL A 80 -3.12 8.33 16.74
N VAL A 81 -3.24 7.19 17.40
CA VAL A 81 -2.12 6.55 18.11
C VAL A 81 -1.03 6.13 17.13
N GLY A 82 -1.38 5.56 15.99
CA GLY A 82 -0.42 5.17 14.95
C GLY A 82 0.35 6.38 14.44
N THR A 83 -0.34 7.49 14.21
CA THR A 83 0.28 8.76 13.82
C THR A 83 1.24 9.28 14.89
N LEU A 84 0.85 9.27 16.16
CA LEU A 84 1.69 9.73 17.27
C LEU A 84 2.95 8.86 17.46
N ILE A 85 2.80 7.53 17.37
CA ILE A 85 3.92 6.59 17.46
C ILE A 85 4.87 6.80 16.29
N GLY A 86 4.34 6.90 15.06
CA GLY A 86 5.14 7.17 13.88
C GLY A 86 5.91 8.48 13.99
N TRP A 87 5.24 9.54 14.46
CA TRP A 87 5.87 10.84 14.67
C TRP A 87 7.01 10.76 15.69
N ALA A 88 6.76 10.16 16.86
CA ALA A 88 7.75 10.05 17.93
C ALA A 88 8.95 9.19 17.52
N THR A 89 8.71 8.04 16.89
CA THR A 89 9.77 7.10 16.47
C THR A 89 10.60 7.65 15.32
N GLY A 90 9.97 8.22 14.27
CA GLY A 90 10.69 8.87 13.17
C GLY A 90 11.53 10.05 13.65
N TRP A 91 11.01 10.82 14.62
CA TRP A 91 11.76 11.90 15.25
C TRP A 91 12.98 11.38 16.03
N LEU A 92 12.77 10.37 16.88
CA LEU A 92 13.79 9.78 17.74
C LEU A 92 14.91 9.11 16.92
N LEU A 93 14.56 8.30 15.92
CA LEU A 93 15.53 7.59 15.08
C LEU A 93 16.45 8.56 14.34
N TYR A 94 15.92 9.66 13.81
CA TYR A 94 16.76 10.70 13.22
C TYR A 94 17.67 11.37 14.26
N ARG A 95 17.14 11.69 15.45
CA ARG A 95 17.89 12.33 16.53
C ARG A 95 19.03 11.46 17.07
N MET A 96 18.94 10.14 16.91
CA MET A 96 19.98 9.20 17.31
C MET A 96 21.14 9.11 16.31
N ILE A 97 20.97 9.48 15.03
CA ILE A 97 22.03 9.38 14.01
C ILE A 97 23.33 10.09 14.43
N PRO A 98 23.32 11.33 14.95
CA PRO A 98 24.55 12.02 15.36
C PRO A 98 25.27 11.37 16.56
N LEU A 99 24.59 10.52 17.33
CA LEU A 99 25.18 9.81 18.48
C LEU A 99 26.10 8.67 18.03
N PHE A 100 25.95 8.18 16.80
CA PHE A 100 26.79 7.12 16.26
C PHE A 100 28.03 7.69 15.57
N PRO A 101 29.24 7.15 15.85
CA PRO A 101 30.47 7.62 15.23
C PRO A 101 30.41 7.53 13.71
N LYS A 102 30.81 8.60 13.00
CA LYS A 102 30.89 8.61 11.53
C LYS A 102 31.77 7.45 11.04
N PRO A 103 31.23 6.48 10.29
CA PRO A 103 32.01 5.34 9.82
C PRO A 103 33.10 5.78 8.84
N LYS A 104 34.33 5.29 9.03
CA LYS A 104 35.49 5.61 8.15
C LYS A 104 35.57 4.77 6.86
N SER A 105 34.68 3.80 6.60
CA SER A 105 34.55 3.06 5.32
C SER A 105 33.29 2.16 5.33
N LYS A 106 33.11 1.27 4.32
CA LYS A 106 32.03 0.30 3.98
C LYS A 106 31.00 -0.14 5.05
N LYS A 107 31.30 -0.03 6.35
CA LYS A 107 30.36 -0.13 7.48
C LYS A 107 29.15 0.81 7.36
N LEU A 108 29.27 1.89 6.60
CA LEU A 108 28.17 2.84 6.37
C LEU A 108 26.97 2.19 5.66
N ALA A 109 27.17 1.34 4.65
CA ALA A 109 26.07 0.70 3.91
C ALA A 109 25.27 -0.28 4.78
N VAL A 110 25.94 -1.11 5.57
CA VAL A 110 25.29 -2.01 6.54
C VAL A 110 24.55 -1.22 7.63
N SER A 111 25.14 -0.12 8.12
CA SER A 111 24.51 0.74 9.13
C SER A 111 23.26 1.45 8.61
N ILE A 112 23.24 1.81 7.31
CA ILE A 112 22.07 2.44 6.68
C ILE A 112 20.97 1.41 6.39
N GLY A 113 21.32 0.19 5.97
CA GLY A 113 20.32 -0.89 5.86
C GLY A 113 19.64 -1.21 7.18
N ILE A 114 20.41 -1.26 8.28
CA ILE A 114 19.86 -1.40 9.64
C ILE A 114 18.95 -0.22 10.00
N LEU A 115 19.32 1.01 9.61
CA LEU A 115 18.48 2.19 9.84
C LEU A 115 17.17 2.12 9.05
N SER A 116 17.20 1.64 7.81
CA SER A 116 15.99 1.42 6.99
C SER A 116 15.07 0.41 7.66
N LEU A 117 15.60 -0.76 8.07
CA LEU A 117 14.82 -1.75 8.83
C LEU A 117 14.31 -1.20 10.16
N SER A 118 15.09 -0.37 10.85
CA SER A 118 14.68 0.25 12.12
C SER A 118 13.53 1.24 11.91
N LEU A 119 13.58 2.03 10.84
CA LEU A 119 12.55 2.99 10.47
C LEU A 119 11.24 2.31 10.03
N THR A 120 11.28 1.01 9.73
CA THR A 120 10.09 0.20 9.43
C THR A 120 9.65 -0.62 10.65
N LEU A 121 10.51 -1.47 11.21
CA LEU A 121 10.13 -2.46 12.21
C LEU A 121 9.82 -1.86 13.59
N ILE A 122 10.53 -0.80 14.01
CA ILE A 122 10.30 -0.18 15.33
C ILE A 122 8.95 0.55 15.39
N PRO A 123 8.62 1.49 14.47
CA PRO A 123 7.30 2.11 14.46
C PRO A 123 6.17 1.10 14.29
N TYR A 124 6.37 0.07 13.47
CA TYR A 124 5.40 -1.01 13.29
C TYR A 124 5.18 -1.77 14.60
N GLY A 125 6.25 -2.31 15.21
CA GLY A 125 6.16 -3.11 16.43
C GLY A 125 5.58 -2.34 17.62
N LEU A 126 5.94 -1.06 17.79
CA LEU A 126 5.37 -0.22 18.85
C LEU A 126 3.89 0.08 18.61
N ALA A 127 3.48 0.27 17.36
CA ALA A 127 2.08 0.46 17.02
C ALA A 127 1.26 -0.81 17.28
N GLU A 128 1.77 -1.99 16.92
CA GLU A 128 1.10 -3.27 17.21
C GLU A 128 0.94 -3.50 18.73
N ILE A 129 1.98 -3.21 19.53
CA ILE A 129 1.88 -3.28 21.00
C ILE A 129 0.80 -2.35 21.55
N ALA A 130 0.66 -1.14 20.96
CA ALA A 130 -0.38 -0.19 21.31
C ALA A 130 -1.76 -0.52 20.69
N SER A 131 -1.89 -1.68 20.02
CA SER A 131 -3.09 -2.11 19.29
C SER A 131 -3.54 -1.10 18.23
N SER A 132 -2.58 -0.53 17.50
CA SER A 132 -2.72 0.57 16.55
C SER A 132 -2.21 0.16 15.15
N TYR A 133 -2.47 0.97 14.12
CA TYR A 133 -2.04 0.63 12.76
C TYR A 133 -0.55 0.83 12.51
N GLY A 134 0.18 -0.29 12.37
CA GLY A 134 1.61 -0.30 12.05
C GLY A 134 1.96 0.43 10.76
N PHE A 135 1.18 0.27 9.68
CA PHE A 135 1.44 0.93 8.39
C PHE A 135 1.41 2.46 8.49
N ILE A 136 0.41 3.02 9.20
CA ILE A 136 0.32 4.46 9.43
C ILE A 136 1.54 4.94 10.23
N SER A 137 1.93 4.19 11.26
CA SER A 137 3.11 4.50 12.08
C SER A 137 4.39 4.52 11.25
N VAL A 138 4.63 3.51 10.40
CA VAL A 138 5.80 3.46 9.50
C VAL A 138 5.79 4.62 8.50
N PHE A 139 4.65 4.89 7.87
CA PHE A 139 4.52 5.98 6.89
C PHE A 139 4.83 7.33 7.53
N VAL A 140 4.22 7.63 8.68
CA VAL A 140 4.46 8.88 9.41
C VAL A 140 5.91 8.96 9.90
N ALA A 141 6.49 7.87 10.39
CA ALA A 141 7.89 7.83 10.79
C ALA A 141 8.83 8.17 9.63
N ALA A 142 8.60 7.60 8.45
CA ALA A 142 9.36 7.91 7.23
C ALA A 142 9.20 9.38 6.81
N CYS A 143 7.99 9.94 6.86
CA CYS A 143 7.75 11.35 6.57
C CYS A 143 8.49 12.29 7.54
N VAL A 144 8.41 12.02 8.84
CA VAL A 144 9.07 12.83 9.88
C VAL A 144 10.58 12.73 9.77
N PHE A 145 11.11 11.52 9.53
CA PHE A 145 12.53 11.31 9.30
C PHE A 145 13.02 12.11 8.09
N ARG A 146 12.34 11.98 6.94
CA ARG A 146 12.67 12.71 5.71
C ARG A 146 12.64 14.22 5.89
N ASN A 147 11.66 14.75 6.63
CA ASN A 147 11.54 16.19 6.88
C ASN A 147 12.73 16.76 7.68
N GLN A 148 13.32 15.95 8.56
CA GLN A 148 14.51 16.35 9.31
C GLN A 148 15.79 16.19 8.49
N GLU A 149 15.85 15.21 7.60
CA GLU A 149 17.02 14.91 6.77
C GLU A 149 17.16 15.82 5.54
N LYS A 150 17.21 17.14 5.74
CA LYS A 150 17.26 18.14 4.65
C LYS A 150 18.45 18.01 3.69
N ALA A 151 19.52 17.33 4.12
CA ALA A 151 20.73 17.16 3.32
C ALA A 151 20.68 15.97 2.34
N GLY A 152 19.66 15.10 2.44
CA GLY A 152 19.45 13.96 1.53
C GLY A 152 20.61 12.96 1.44
N LYS A 153 21.46 12.88 2.46
CA LYS A 153 22.67 12.04 2.49
C LYS A 153 22.40 10.55 2.68
N TYR A 154 21.29 10.22 3.32
CA TYR A 154 20.89 8.87 3.69
C TYR A 154 19.65 8.43 2.91
N LEU A 155 18.82 9.36 2.43
CA LEU A 155 17.57 9.06 1.71
C LEU A 155 17.76 8.12 0.51
N GLU A 156 18.78 8.32 -0.33
CA GLU A 156 19.02 7.47 -1.50
C GLU A 156 19.35 6.03 -1.07
N THR A 157 20.29 5.85 -0.14
CA THR A 157 20.66 4.50 0.33
C THR A 157 19.55 3.83 1.15
N LEU A 158 18.74 4.58 1.89
CA LEU A 158 17.56 4.06 2.59
C LEU A 158 16.51 3.54 1.59
N HIS A 159 16.27 4.31 0.52
CA HIS A 159 15.36 3.96 -0.55
C HIS A 159 15.85 2.72 -1.31
N ASP A 160 17.10 2.71 -1.76
CA ASP A 160 17.69 1.56 -2.48
C ASP A 160 17.60 0.29 -1.65
N PHE A 161 17.93 0.35 -0.35
CA PHE A 161 17.83 -0.81 0.53
C PHE A 161 16.38 -1.28 0.71
N SER A 162 15.43 -0.36 0.86
CA SER A 162 14.01 -0.71 0.97
C SER A 162 13.50 -1.36 -0.32
N GLU A 163 13.91 -0.84 -1.48
CA GLU A 163 13.55 -1.38 -2.79
C GLU A 163 14.09 -2.81 -2.99
N GLU A 164 15.33 -3.07 -2.59
CA GLU A 164 15.92 -4.41 -2.66
C GLU A 164 15.21 -5.38 -1.69
N MET A 165 14.88 -4.96 -0.47
CA MET A 165 14.11 -5.78 0.46
C MET A 165 12.71 -6.10 -0.07
N GLU A 166 12.07 -5.12 -0.69
CA GLU A 166 10.76 -5.29 -1.30
C GLU A 166 10.79 -6.30 -2.45
N LYS A 167 11.76 -6.19 -3.37
CA LYS A 167 11.94 -7.15 -4.49
C LYS A 167 12.07 -8.59 -3.98
N ILE A 168 12.85 -8.81 -2.92
CA ILE A 168 13.01 -10.13 -2.31
C ILE A 168 11.68 -10.64 -1.77
N LEU A 169 10.95 -9.82 -1.02
CA LEU A 169 9.64 -10.19 -0.45
C LEU A 169 8.60 -10.48 -1.53
N ILE A 170 8.58 -9.69 -2.60
CA ILE A 170 7.71 -9.90 -3.76
C ILE A 170 7.98 -11.25 -4.42
N VAL A 171 9.25 -11.62 -4.61
CA VAL A 171 9.61 -12.94 -5.19
C VAL A 171 9.10 -14.07 -4.31
N VAL A 172 9.28 -13.98 -2.99
CA VAL A 172 8.77 -15.00 -2.05
C VAL A 172 7.25 -15.08 -2.15
N LEU A 173 6.56 -13.94 -2.12
CA LEU A 173 5.11 -13.89 -2.13
C LEU A 173 4.50 -14.41 -3.43
N PHE A 174 5.07 -14.04 -4.59
CA PHE A 174 4.65 -14.61 -5.87
C PHE A 174 4.97 -16.10 -5.99
N SER A 175 6.04 -16.58 -5.35
CA SER A 175 6.33 -18.00 -5.31
C SER A 175 5.24 -18.76 -4.53
N LEU A 176 4.79 -18.21 -3.39
CA LEU A 176 3.68 -18.78 -2.60
C LEU A 176 2.36 -18.74 -3.38
N VAL A 177 2.05 -17.62 -4.04
CA VAL A 177 0.89 -17.51 -4.93
C VAL A 177 0.98 -18.54 -6.06
N GLY A 178 2.15 -18.72 -6.66
CA GLY A 178 2.38 -19.72 -7.71
C GLY A 178 2.11 -21.15 -7.24
N VAL A 179 2.51 -21.50 -6.01
CA VAL A 179 2.17 -22.80 -5.41
C VAL A 179 0.66 -22.95 -5.27
N TYR A 180 -0.04 -21.97 -4.71
CA TYR A 180 -1.50 -22.00 -4.59
C TYR A 180 -2.19 -22.14 -5.96
N LEU A 181 -1.74 -21.39 -6.98
CA LEU A 181 -2.26 -21.47 -8.34
C LEU A 181 -2.10 -22.86 -8.99
N SER A 182 -1.09 -23.62 -8.57
CA SER A 182 -0.79 -24.93 -9.15
C SER A 182 -1.60 -26.09 -8.58
N HIS A 183 -2.20 -25.93 -7.40
CA HIS A 183 -2.93 -27.02 -6.72
C HIS A 183 -4.39 -26.65 -6.48
N GLU A 184 -4.65 -25.60 -5.70
CA GLU A 184 -5.98 -25.31 -5.15
C GLU A 184 -6.83 -24.40 -6.07
N PHE A 185 -6.19 -23.56 -6.87
CA PHE A 185 -6.90 -22.53 -7.66
C PHE A 185 -7.88 -23.11 -8.67
N ILE A 186 -7.62 -24.30 -9.24
CA ILE A 186 -8.53 -24.91 -10.22
C ILE A 186 -9.89 -25.23 -9.58
N ASP A 187 -9.88 -25.67 -8.33
CA ASP A 187 -11.08 -26.05 -7.60
C ASP A 187 -11.83 -24.80 -7.09
N ASP A 188 -11.09 -23.76 -6.69
CA ASP A 188 -11.66 -22.50 -6.23
C ASP A 188 -12.14 -21.59 -7.37
N PHE A 189 -11.63 -21.78 -8.60
CA PHE A 189 -11.91 -20.89 -9.72
C PHE A 189 -13.34 -21.00 -10.23
N GLN A 190 -13.98 -19.84 -10.36
CA GLN A 190 -15.31 -19.71 -10.94
C GLN A 190 -15.27 -18.77 -12.15
N TRP A 191 -15.99 -19.14 -13.22
CA TRP A 191 -15.98 -18.38 -14.48
C TRP A 191 -16.43 -16.92 -14.34
N TYR A 192 -17.25 -16.61 -13.33
CA TYR A 192 -17.70 -15.24 -13.06
C TYR A 192 -16.57 -14.33 -12.56
N MET A 193 -15.45 -14.88 -12.07
CA MET A 193 -14.33 -14.11 -11.55
C MET A 193 -13.65 -13.25 -12.62
N ILE A 194 -13.62 -13.72 -13.87
CA ILE A 194 -13.06 -12.97 -15.01
C ILE A 194 -13.85 -11.68 -15.29
N PRO A 195 -15.18 -11.72 -15.57
CA PRO A 195 -15.95 -10.50 -15.78
C PRO A 195 -16.00 -9.62 -14.52
N ALA A 196 -15.96 -10.21 -13.31
CA ALA A 196 -15.84 -9.44 -12.08
C ALA A 196 -14.52 -8.64 -12.03
N ALA A 197 -13.38 -9.25 -12.37
CA ALA A 197 -12.10 -8.56 -12.43
C ALA A 197 -12.07 -7.45 -13.48
N ILE A 198 -12.63 -7.70 -14.67
CA ILE A 198 -12.77 -6.69 -15.72
C ILE A 198 -13.62 -5.52 -15.20
N LEU A 199 -14.77 -5.79 -14.57
CA LEU A 199 -15.66 -4.78 -14.03
C LEU A 199 -14.95 -3.92 -12.96
N VAL A 200 -14.26 -4.56 -12.03
CA VAL A 200 -13.55 -3.88 -10.94
C VAL A 200 -12.43 -2.99 -11.49
N VAL A 201 -11.60 -3.52 -12.38
CA VAL A 201 -10.38 -2.85 -12.85
C VAL A 201 -10.67 -1.83 -13.95
N MET A 202 -11.54 -2.14 -14.91
CA MET A 202 -11.77 -1.29 -16.09
C MET A 202 -12.92 -0.31 -15.92
N LEU A 203 -13.83 -0.53 -14.96
CA LEU A 203 -15.00 0.33 -14.77
C LEU A 203 -15.05 0.95 -13.38
N ILE A 204 -15.12 0.13 -12.32
CA ILE A 204 -15.33 0.63 -10.95
C ILE A 204 -14.17 1.54 -10.54
N ARG A 205 -12.92 1.10 -10.73
CA ARG A 205 -11.75 1.89 -10.32
C ARG A 205 -11.62 3.22 -11.11
N PRO A 206 -11.64 3.25 -12.45
CA PRO A 206 -11.58 4.50 -13.20
C PRO A 206 -12.72 5.46 -12.88
N LEU A 207 -13.95 4.96 -12.67
CA LEU A 207 -15.07 5.82 -12.29
C LEU A 207 -14.89 6.39 -10.88
N ALA A 208 -14.57 5.55 -9.88
CA ALA A 208 -14.36 6.00 -8.51
C ALA A 208 -13.21 7.02 -8.42
N GLY A 209 -12.08 6.74 -9.07
CA GLY A 209 -10.93 7.65 -9.11
C GLY A 209 -11.25 8.96 -9.85
N TYR A 210 -12.00 8.90 -10.95
CA TYR A 210 -12.40 10.11 -11.68
C TYR A 210 -13.33 10.98 -10.84
N LEU A 211 -14.34 10.37 -10.20
CA LEU A 211 -15.28 11.06 -9.30
C LEU A 211 -14.55 11.77 -8.15
N ALA A 212 -13.57 11.10 -7.53
CA ALA A 212 -12.73 11.68 -6.48
C ALA A 212 -11.91 12.89 -6.97
N LEU A 213 -11.59 12.96 -8.27
CA LEU A 213 -10.78 14.02 -8.86
C LEU A 213 -11.59 15.13 -9.53
N ILE A 214 -12.93 15.08 -9.54
CA ILE A 214 -13.79 16.05 -10.26
C ILE A 214 -13.49 17.50 -9.85
N GLN A 215 -13.27 17.72 -8.55
CA GLN A 215 -13.07 19.05 -7.97
C GLN A 215 -11.61 19.55 -8.03
N THR A 216 -10.68 18.77 -8.59
CA THR A 216 -9.27 19.14 -8.67
C THR A 216 -8.98 20.05 -9.89
N PRO A 217 -7.96 20.92 -9.86
CA PRO A 217 -7.59 21.74 -11.02
C PRO A 217 -6.90 20.95 -12.16
N LEU A 218 -6.83 19.61 -12.07
CA LEU A 218 -6.14 18.77 -13.04
C LEU A 218 -6.87 18.72 -14.40
N PRO A 219 -6.16 18.76 -15.53
CA PRO A 219 -6.74 18.51 -16.85
C PRO A 219 -7.41 17.15 -16.93
N GLN A 220 -8.54 17.05 -17.65
CA GLN A 220 -9.36 15.83 -17.76
C GLN A 220 -8.56 14.59 -18.17
N LYS A 221 -7.58 14.74 -19.08
CA LYS A 221 -6.68 13.65 -19.51
C LYS A 221 -5.84 13.10 -18.36
N LYS A 222 -5.29 13.98 -17.51
CA LYS A 222 -4.51 13.57 -16.34
C LYS A 222 -5.40 12.89 -15.29
N ARG A 223 -6.64 13.36 -15.10
CA ARG A 223 -7.60 12.73 -14.18
C ARG A 223 -7.90 11.29 -14.60
N TRP A 224 -8.16 11.04 -15.88
CA TRP A 224 -8.38 9.68 -16.38
C TRP A 224 -7.17 8.79 -16.23
N VAL A 225 -5.96 9.31 -16.47
CA VAL A 225 -4.73 8.54 -16.25
C VAL A 225 -4.57 8.17 -14.78
N ILE A 226 -4.74 9.11 -13.85
CA ILE A 226 -4.65 8.83 -12.41
C ILE A 226 -5.74 7.82 -11.99
N ALA A 227 -6.96 8.01 -12.45
CA ALA A 227 -8.08 7.14 -12.12
C ALA A 227 -7.89 5.71 -12.66
N PHE A 228 -7.35 5.58 -13.87
CA PHE A 228 -7.06 4.31 -14.51
C PHE A 228 -5.92 3.57 -13.81
N PHE A 229 -4.77 4.22 -13.59
CA PHE A 229 -3.57 3.60 -12.98
C PHE A 229 -3.64 3.39 -11.46
N GLY A 230 -4.82 3.13 -10.91
CA GLY A 230 -4.97 2.61 -9.54
C GLY A 230 -4.70 1.11 -9.49
N ILE A 231 -3.44 0.73 -9.68
CA ILE A 231 -3.00 -0.65 -9.78
C ILE A 231 -3.32 -1.39 -8.49
N ARG A 232 -3.95 -2.57 -8.58
CA ARG A 232 -4.17 -3.43 -7.42
C ARG A 232 -2.88 -4.14 -7.03
N GLY A 233 -2.49 -3.93 -5.78
CA GLY A 233 -1.26 -4.42 -5.21
C GLY A 233 -1.35 -5.80 -4.61
N ILE A 234 -0.17 -6.37 -4.41
CA ILE A 234 0.01 -7.59 -3.62
C ILE A 234 -0.28 -7.32 -2.14
N GLY A 235 -0.17 -6.07 -1.66
CA GLY A 235 -0.61 -5.67 -0.31
C GLY A 235 -2.05 -6.08 0.02
N SER A 236 -2.92 -6.19 -1.00
CA SER A 236 -4.29 -6.71 -0.86
C SER A 236 -4.34 -8.13 -0.28
N LEU A 237 -3.34 -8.97 -0.60
CA LEU A 237 -3.22 -10.33 -0.05
C LEU A 237 -2.99 -10.30 1.45
N TYR A 238 -2.20 -9.34 1.94
CA TYR A 238 -1.96 -9.21 3.36
C TYR A 238 -3.25 -8.81 4.10
N TYR A 239 -4.04 -7.87 3.59
CA TYR A 239 -5.31 -7.49 4.23
C TYR A 239 -6.33 -8.64 4.28
N VAL A 240 -6.44 -9.45 3.23
CA VAL A 240 -7.37 -10.59 3.23
C VAL A 240 -6.91 -11.70 4.16
N LEU A 241 -5.61 -12.02 4.18
CA LEU A 241 -5.05 -13.02 5.09
C LEU A 241 -5.14 -12.57 6.55
N TYR A 242 -4.92 -11.28 6.82
CA TYR A 242 -5.16 -10.70 8.14
C TYR A 242 -6.61 -10.92 8.58
N ALA A 243 -7.57 -10.63 7.70
CA ALA A 243 -8.98 -10.82 8.02
C ALA A 243 -9.32 -12.29 8.29
N PHE A 244 -8.84 -13.23 7.45
CA PHE A 244 -9.07 -14.67 7.65
C PHE A 244 -8.48 -15.21 8.96
N ASN A 245 -7.41 -14.61 9.47
CA ASN A 245 -6.86 -14.98 10.77
C ASN A 245 -7.69 -14.45 11.96
N GLN A 246 -8.54 -13.45 11.75
CA GLN A 246 -9.28 -12.77 12.81
C GLN A 246 -10.75 -13.20 12.89
N ALA A 247 -11.34 -13.65 11.77
CA ALA A 247 -12.72 -14.10 11.73
C ALA A 247 -12.92 -15.18 10.68
N ASP A 248 -13.87 -16.07 10.95
CA ASP A 248 -14.33 -17.07 9.99
C ASP A 248 -15.25 -16.41 8.98
N PHE A 249 -14.71 -16.11 7.80
CA PHE A 249 -15.51 -15.71 6.65
C PHE A 249 -16.04 -16.94 5.91
N GLU A 250 -17.27 -16.86 5.40
CA GLU A 250 -17.75 -17.82 4.41
C GLU A 250 -16.96 -17.68 3.09
N GLN A 251 -16.78 -18.81 2.39
CA GLN A 251 -16.10 -18.89 1.08
C GLN A 251 -14.71 -18.19 1.02
N GLN A 252 -13.86 -18.39 2.04
CA GLN A 252 -12.51 -17.80 2.08
C GLN A 252 -11.68 -18.10 0.82
N ALA A 253 -11.75 -19.36 0.36
CA ALA A 253 -11.01 -19.83 -0.81
C ALA A 253 -11.47 -19.13 -2.11
N GLU A 254 -12.78 -19.02 -2.31
CA GLU A 254 -13.38 -18.30 -3.45
C GLU A 254 -13.04 -16.81 -3.43
N LEU A 255 -13.08 -16.16 -2.25
CA LEU A 255 -12.69 -14.76 -2.09
C LEU A 255 -11.21 -14.55 -2.42
N PHE A 256 -10.34 -15.45 -1.96
CA PHE A 256 -8.90 -15.39 -2.24
C PHE A 256 -8.60 -15.61 -3.72
N ALA A 257 -9.26 -16.58 -4.36
CA ALA A 257 -9.15 -16.82 -5.80
C ALA A 257 -9.62 -15.62 -6.63
N LEU A 258 -10.78 -15.02 -6.29
CA LEU A 258 -11.27 -13.81 -6.96
C LEU A 258 -10.30 -12.63 -6.79
N LEU A 259 -9.74 -12.43 -5.60
CA LEU A 259 -8.74 -11.40 -5.34
C LEU A 259 -7.50 -11.59 -6.21
N LEU A 260 -7.01 -12.83 -6.33
CA LEU A 260 -5.88 -13.16 -7.20
C LEU A 260 -6.18 -12.89 -8.68
N VAL A 261 -7.36 -13.26 -9.17
CA VAL A 261 -7.77 -12.94 -10.56
C VAL A 261 -7.77 -11.42 -10.77
N ILE A 262 -8.28 -10.63 -9.82
CA ILE A 262 -8.27 -9.16 -9.89
C ILE A 262 -6.83 -8.63 -9.93
N ILE A 263 -5.94 -9.11 -9.06
CA ILE A 263 -4.54 -8.66 -9.00
C ILE A 263 -3.83 -9.01 -10.31
N ILE A 264 -3.91 -10.27 -10.77
CA ILE A 264 -3.26 -10.72 -12.01
C ILE A 264 -3.78 -9.93 -13.21
N PHE A 265 -5.10 -9.75 -13.33
CA PHE A 265 -5.70 -8.97 -14.41
C PHE A 265 -5.24 -7.51 -14.36
N SER A 266 -5.23 -6.89 -13.18
CA SER A 266 -4.70 -5.53 -12.98
C SER A 266 -3.23 -5.42 -13.40
N LEU A 267 -2.38 -6.37 -13.01
CA LEU A 267 -0.96 -6.36 -13.36
C LEU A 267 -0.74 -6.49 -14.86
N LEU A 268 -1.49 -7.36 -15.54
CA LEU A 268 -1.41 -7.51 -16.99
C LEU A 268 -1.85 -6.23 -17.72
N VAL A 269 -3.02 -5.69 -17.36
CA VAL A 269 -3.57 -4.49 -18.02
C VAL A 269 -2.67 -3.28 -17.80
N HIS A 270 -2.26 -3.01 -16.56
CA HIS A 270 -1.46 -1.82 -16.24
C HIS A 270 0.00 -1.98 -16.64
N GLY A 271 0.59 -3.16 -16.46
CA GLY A 271 1.97 -3.42 -16.87
C GLY A 271 2.18 -3.25 -18.38
N LEU A 272 1.22 -3.71 -19.20
CA LEU A 272 1.28 -3.54 -20.66
C LEU A 272 0.95 -2.11 -21.12
N SER A 273 0.15 -1.35 -20.36
CA SER A 273 -0.32 -0.01 -20.76
C SER A 273 0.47 1.15 -20.15
N ALA A 274 1.25 0.95 -19.08
CA ALA A 274 1.96 2.02 -18.37
C ALA A 274 2.90 2.80 -19.28
N LYS A 275 3.91 2.15 -19.84
CA LYS A 275 4.90 2.78 -20.72
C LYS A 275 4.28 3.58 -21.89
N PRO A 276 3.42 2.99 -22.75
CA PRO A 276 2.88 3.72 -23.91
C PRO A 276 2.00 4.91 -23.51
N VAL A 277 1.24 4.81 -22.40
CA VAL A 277 0.37 5.91 -21.95
C VAL A 277 1.19 7.06 -21.36
N PHE A 278 2.22 6.76 -20.57
CA PHE A 278 3.10 7.79 -20.02
C PHE A 278 3.94 8.48 -21.11
N ASP A 279 4.45 7.73 -22.09
CA ASP A 279 5.14 8.29 -23.25
C ASP A 279 4.23 9.25 -24.04
N TRP A 280 2.97 8.87 -24.25
CA TRP A 280 1.98 9.73 -24.91
C TRP A 280 1.67 11.00 -24.10
N LEU A 281 1.58 10.89 -22.77
CA LEU A 281 1.32 12.02 -21.88
C LEU A 281 2.47 13.03 -21.91
N MET A 282 3.71 12.53 -21.96
CA MET A 282 4.93 13.34 -21.93
C MET A 282 5.22 14.03 -23.28
N ARG A 283 4.81 13.45 -24.40
CA ARG A 283 4.91 14.06 -25.75
C ARG A 283 4.03 15.31 -25.96
N LYS A 284 3.12 15.61 -25.02
CA LYS A 284 2.20 16.76 -25.08
C LYS A 284 2.53 17.88 -24.08
N LYS A 285 3.71 17.85 -23.44
CA LYS A 285 4.32 19.04 -22.84
C LYS A 285 5.02 19.85 -23.93
#